data_AF-A0A1J5LS23-F1
#
_entry.id   AF-A0A1J5LS23-F1
#
_cell.length_a   1.000
_cell.length_b   1.000
_cell.length_c   1.000
_cell.angle_alpha   90.00
_cell.angle_beta   90.00
_cell.angle_gamma   90.00
#
_symmetry.space_group_name_H-M   'P 1'
#
loop_
_entity.id
_entity.type
_entity.pdbx_description
1 polymer ?
#
loop_
_entity_poly.entity_id
_entity_poly.type
_entity_poly.pdbx_seq_one_letter_code
_entity_poly.pdbx_strand_id
1 'polypeptide(L)'
;MMGPRQEAQGALFYEFSIQDHVPQDHVLRAIERFVDLSSIRRHLAPFYSSAGRPSVDPELMIRMLLVGYTMGIRSERRLCEEVHLNLAYRWFCRLDLTDPVPDHSTFS
;
A
#
# COMPACT_ATOMS: atom_id res chain seq x y z
N MET A 1 -6.21 6.24 39.09
CA MET A 1 -5.23 5.12 39.18
C MET A 1 -4.54 4.97 37.84
N MET A 2 -3.22 4.74 37.82
CA MET A 2 -2.48 4.49 36.58
C MET A 2 -2.75 3.06 36.12
N GLY A 3 -3.13 2.88 34.85
CA GLY A 3 -3.44 1.56 34.28
C GLY A 3 -2.19 0.66 34.19
N PRO A 4 -2.37 -0.67 34.16
CA PRO A 4 -1.25 -1.59 34.02
C PRO A 4 -0.52 -1.37 32.70
N ARG A 5 0.80 -1.53 32.72
CA ARG A 5 1.65 -1.50 31.52
C ARG A 5 1.43 -2.80 30.75
N GLN A 6 0.83 -2.71 29.57
CA GLN A 6 0.67 -3.87 28.69
C GLN A 6 2.01 -4.16 28.01
N GLU A 7 2.62 -5.29 28.36
CA GLU A 7 3.75 -5.86 27.64
C GLU A 7 3.21 -6.82 26.58
N ALA A 8 3.72 -6.72 25.35
CA ALA A 8 3.29 -7.58 24.25
C ALA A 8 3.78 -9.01 24.50
N GLN A 9 2.90 -9.89 24.98
CA GLN A 9 3.14 -11.33 25.01
C GLN A 9 3.06 -11.89 23.58
N GLY A 10 4.10 -12.56 23.12
CA GLY A 10 4.12 -13.18 21.79
C GLY A 10 3.08 -14.30 21.70
N ALA A 11 2.11 -14.16 20.80
CA ALA A 11 1.15 -15.23 20.48
C ALA A 11 1.81 -16.28 19.56
N LEU A 12 1.53 -17.56 19.79
CA LEU A 12 2.04 -18.68 18.98
C LEU A 12 1.43 -18.73 17.57
N PHE A 13 0.28 -18.07 17.37
CA PHE A 13 -0.36 -17.86 16.08
C PHE A 13 -0.84 -16.41 16.04
N TYR A 14 -0.31 -15.60 15.12
CA TYR A 14 -0.84 -14.30 14.79
C TYR A 14 -1.76 -14.45 13.58
N GLU A 15 -3.08 -14.42 13.80
CA GLU A 15 -4.00 -14.04 12.74
C GLU A 15 -3.95 -12.52 12.67
N PHE A 16 -3.06 -12.00 11.82
CA PHE A 16 -2.92 -10.57 11.58
C PHE A 16 -3.59 -10.21 10.26
N SER A 17 -4.57 -9.31 10.34
CA SER A 17 -5.24 -8.77 9.17
C SER A 17 -5.08 -7.26 9.16
N ILE A 18 -4.39 -6.74 8.13
CA ILE A 18 -4.25 -5.29 7.94
C ILE A 18 -5.63 -4.63 7.87
N GLN A 19 -6.62 -5.30 7.27
CA GLN A 19 -7.99 -4.80 7.15
C GLN A 19 -8.58 -4.36 8.50
N ASP A 20 -8.32 -5.12 9.57
CA ASP A 20 -8.89 -4.86 10.90
C ASP A 20 -8.26 -3.65 11.58
N HIS A 21 -7.11 -3.20 11.06
CA HIS A 21 -6.32 -2.11 11.61
C HIS A 21 -6.53 -0.79 10.85
N VAL A 22 -7.29 -0.80 9.75
CA VAL A 22 -7.68 0.42 9.02
C VAL A 22 -9.07 0.86 9.48
N PRO A 23 -9.21 2.01 10.17
CA PRO A 23 -10.50 2.51 10.64
C PRO A 23 -11.55 2.59 9.52
N GLN A 24 -12.81 2.33 9.84
CA GLN A 24 -13.90 2.32 8.85
C GLN A 24 -14.15 3.71 8.23
N ASP A 25 -13.87 4.76 8.98
CA ASP A 25 -13.98 6.18 8.60
C ASP A 25 -12.70 6.74 7.94
N HIS A 26 -11.67 5.91 7.76
CA HIS A 26 -10.43 6.34 7.11
C HIS A 26 -10.66 6.75 5.65
N VAL A 27 -10.10 7.89 5.23
CA VAL A 27 -10.33 8.48 3.89
C VAL A 27 -10.01 7.52 2.74
N LEU A 28 -8.97 6.69 2.87
CA LEU A 28 -8.60 5.69 1.85
C LEU A 28 -9.68 4.61 1.66
N ARG A 29 -10.50 4.29 2.68
CA ARG A 29 -11.67 3.42 2.48
C ARG A 29 -12.74 4.09 1.64
N ALA A 30 -12.94 5.39 1.82
CA ALA A 30 -13.88 6.14 1.01
C ALA A 30 -13.44 6.17 -0.46
N ILE A 31 -12.14 6.39 -0.70
CA ILE A 31 -11.54 6.39 -2.03
C ILE A 31 -11.60 5.00 -2.65
N GLU A 32 -11.27 3.94 -1.92
CA GLU A 32 -11.18 2.58 -2.48
C GLU A 32 -12.49 2.10 -3.10
N ARG A 33 -13.64 2.56 -2.58
CA ARG A 33 -14.95 2.24 -3.18
C ARG A 33 -15.13 2.71 -4.62
N PHE A 34 -14.33 3.68 -5.05
CA PHE A 34 -14.43 4.31 -6.36
C PHE A 34 -13.21 4.03 -7.26
N VAL A 35 -12.22 3.27 -6.76
CA VAL A 35 -11.01 2.93 -7.52
C VAL A 35 -11.16 1.51 -8.07
N ASP A 36 -11.73 1.41 -9.28
CA ASP A 36 -11.72 0.17 -10.06
C ASP A 36 -10.55 0.19 -11.07
N LEU A 37 -9.52 -0.60 -10.76
CA LEU A 37 -8.33 -0.76 -11.59
C LEU A 37 -8.25 -2.16 -12.22
N SER A 38 -9.29 -2.99 -12.10
CA SER A 38 -9.29 -4.40 -12.52
C SER A 38 -8.92 -4.62 -14.00
N SER A 39 -9.18 -3.63 -14.85
CA SER A 39 -8.89 -3.69 -16.28
C SER A 39 -7.51 -3.17 -16.67
N ILE A 40 -6.82 -2.43 -15.78
CA ILE A 40 -5.63 -1.64 -16.14
C ILE A 40 -4.50 -2.51 -16.67
N ARG A 41 -4.26 -3.66 -16.04
CA ARG A 41 -3.22 -4.60 -16.42
C ARG A 41 -3.41 -5.12 -17.84
N ARG A 42 -4.67 -5.40 -18.23
CA ARG A 42 -4.99 -5.86 -19.58
C ARG A 42 -4.77 -4.75 -20.61
N HIS A 43 -5.23 -3.54 -20.31
CA HIS A 43 -5.06 -2.39 -21.21
C HIS A 43 -3.59 -2.03 -21.42
N LEU A 44 -2.76 -2.17 -20.38
CA LEU A 44 -1.37 -1.81 -20.44
C LEU A 44 -0.45 -2.92 -20.94
N ALA A 45 -0.86 -4.19 -20.86
CA ALA A 45 -0.03 -5.34 -21.25
C ALA A 45 0.69 -5.20 -22.62
N PRO A 46 0.06 -4.68 -23.69
CA PRO A 46 0.74 -4.52 -24.99
C PRO A 46 1.94 -3.56 -24.98
N PHE A 47 2.03 -2.66 -23.99
CA PHE A 47 3.12 -1.68 -23.87
C PHE A 47 4.28 -2.16 -23.01
N TYR A 48 4.15 -3.32 -22.35
CA TYR A 48 5.21 -3.89 -21.53
C TYR A 48 6.03 -4.90 -22.32
N SER A 49 7.34 -4.91 -22.07
CA SER A 49 8.24 -5.90 -22.65
C SER A 49 7.93 -7.31 -22.10
N SER A 50 8.00 -8.32 -22.98
CA SER A 50 7.95 -9.73 -22.59
C SER A 50 9.29 -10.28 -22.09
N ALA A 51 10.36 -9.48 -22.13
CA ALA A 51 11.71 -9.87 -21.73
C ALA A 51 12.37 -8.83 -20.80
N GLY A 52 13.28 -9.28 -19.93
CA GLY A 52 14.00 -8.44 -18.98
C GLY A 52 13.48 -8.56 -17.54
N ARG A 53 13.85 -7.60 -16.69
CA ARG A 53 13.35 -7.52 -15.31
C ARG A 53 11.85 -7.18 -15.33
N PRO A 54 11.00 -7.90 -14.58
CA PRO A 54 9.60 -7.54 -14.45
C PRO A 54 9.44 -6.11 -13.95
N SER A 55 8.63 -5.32 -14.66
CA SER A 55 8.24 -4.00 -14.22
C SER A 55 7.30 -4.08 -13.01
N VAL A 56 7.19 -2.98 -12.27
CA VAL A 56 6.24 -2.84 -11.17
C VAL A 56 4.80 -2.94 -11.69
N ASP A 57 3.92 -3.53 -10.90
CA ASP A 57 2.51 -3.66 -11.26
C ASP A 57 1.87 -2.25 -11.41
N PRO A 58 1.19 -1.98 -12.53
CA PRO A 58 0.61 -0.65 -12.78
C PRO A 58 -0.49 -0.28 -11.79
N GLU A 59 -1.26 -1.24 -11.26
CA GLU A 59 -2.27 -0.98 -10.24
C GLU A 59 -1.61 -0.50 -8.95
N LEU A 60 -0.53 -1.17 -8.51
CA LEU A 60 0.25 -0.78 -7.34
C LEU A 60 0.80 0.65 -7.51
N MET A 61 1.38 0.95 -8.67
CA MET A 61 1.93 2.28 -8.95
C MET A 61 0.86 3.38 -8.87
N ILE A 62 -0.32 3.15 -9.48
CA ILE A 62 -1.44 4.10 -9.43
C ILE A 62 -1.93 4.29 -7.99
N ARG A 63 -2.07 3.20 -7.21
CA ARG A 63 -2.50 3.27 -5.81
C ARG A 63 -1.51 4.05 -4.94
N MET A 64 -0.21 3.84 -5.12
CA MET A 64 0.82 4.62 -4.42
C MET A 64 0.74 6.10 -4.79
N LEU A 65 0.57 6.45 -6.07
CA LEU A 65 0.39 7.84 -6.49
C LEU A 65 -0.86 8.48 -5.87
N LEU A 66 -1.98 7.75 -5.81
CA LEU A 66 -3.19 8.21 -5.14
C LEU A 66 -2.96 8.48 -3.65
N VAL A 67 -2.22 7.63 -2.94
CA VAL A 67 -1.80 7.90 -1.55
C VAL A 67 -0.99 9.19 -1.49
N GLY A 68 -0.01 9.37 -2.37
CA GLY A 68 0.82 10.57 -2.42
C GLY A 68 0.01 11.85 -2.61
N TYR A 69 -0.90 11.87 -3.59
CA TYR A 69 -1.74 13.04 -3.86
C TYR A 69 -2.75 13.32 -2.74
N THR A 70 -3.39 12.28 -2.20
CA THR A 70 -4.45 12.43 -1.18
C THR A 70 -3.90 12.83 0.18
N MET A 71 -2.69 12.36 0.51
CA MET A 71 -2.01 12.66 1.78
C MET A 71 -1.01 13.82 1.69
N GLY A 72 -0.89 14.46 0.52
CA GLY A 72 0.03 15.58 0.31
C GLY A 72 1.51 15.19 0.35
N ILE A 73 1.86 13.93 0.10
CA ILE A 73 3.25 13.46 0.04
C ILE A 73 3.81 13.75 -1.36
N ARG A 74 4.72 14.72 -1.45
CA ARG A 74 5.29 15.19 -2.72
C ARG A 74 6.60 14.51 -3.12
N SER A 75 7.29 13.88 -2.17
CA SER A 75 8.56 13.19 -2.40
C SER A 75 8.31 11.71 -2.63
N GLU A 76 8.80 11.16 -3.74
CA GLU A 76 8.64 9.73 -4.08
C GLU A 76 9.38 8.85 -3.07
N ARG A 77 10.55 9.28 -2.61
CA ARG A 77 11.29 8.62 -1.53
C ARG A 77 10.45 8.53 -0.27
N ARG A 78 9.85 9.66 0.14
CA ARG A 78 8.97 9.69 1.29
C ARG A 78 7.70 8.86 1.06
N LEU A 79 7.16 8.83 -0.15
CA LEU A 79 6.01 7.99 -0.47
C LEU A 79 6.33 6.51 -0.25
N CYS A 80 7.46 6.03 -0.74
CA CYS A 80 7.91 4.66 -0.49
C CYS A 80 8.10 4.37 1.00
N GLU A 81 8.71 5.29 1.75
CA GLU A 81 8.89 5.16 3.21
C GLU A 81 7.54 5.12 3.95
N GLU A 82 6.61 6.02 3.62
CA GLU A 82 5.28 6.08 4.22
C GLU A 82 4.46 4.83 3.89
N VAL A 83 4.53 4.33 2.65
CA VAL A 83 3.90 3.05 2.28
C VAL A 83 4.56 1.88 3.01
N HIS A 84 5.86 1.93 3.31
CA HIS A 84 6.50 0.89 4.10
C HIS A 84 6.01 0.86 5.55
N LEU A 85 5.82 2.04 6.15
CA LEU A 85 5.54 2.20 7.58
C LEU A 85 4.05 2.21 7.94
N ASN A 86 3.17 2.65 7.03
CA ASN A 86 1.77 2.90 7.33
C ASN A 86 0.85 1.77 6.85
N LEU A 87 0.16 1.11 7.80
CA LEU A 87 -0.75 0.00 7.51
C LEU A 87 -1.91 0.38 6.60
N ALA A 88 -2.48 1.59 6.73
CA ALA A 88 -3.56 2.04 5.86
C ALA A 88 -3.09 2.26 4.42
N TYR A 89 -1.82 2.64 4.22
CA TYR A 89 -1.26 2.84 2.89
C TYR A 89 -0.93 1.50 2.24
N ARG A 90 -0.35 0.56 2.99
CA ARG A 90 -0.16 -0.84 2.55
C ARG A 90 -1.50 -1.48 2.16
N TRP A 91 -2.50 -1.34 3.02
CA TRP A 91 -3.85 -1.80 2.79
C TRP A 91 -4.43 -1.29 1.47
N PHE A 92 -4.37 0.03 1.26
CA PHE A 92 -4.88 0.66 0.04
C PHE A 92 -4.08 0.25 -1.20
N CYS A 93 -2.78 0.00 -1.05
CA CYS A 93 -1.88 -0.48 -2.10
C CYS A 93 -1.98 -2.00 -2.33
N ARG A 94 -2.83 -2.72 -1.60
CA ARG A 94 -2.98 -4.19 -1.66
C ARG A 94 -1.68 -4.95 -1.36
N LEU A 95 -0.85 -4.39 -0.47
CA LEU A 95 0.39 -5.00 0.01
C LEU A 95 0.19 -5.66 1.38
N ASP A 96 0.59 -6.91 1.52
CA ASP A 96 0.74 -7.59 2.80
C ASP A 96 2.02 -7.12 3.51
N LEU A 97 2.14 -7.26 4.83
CA LEU A 97 3.25 -6.80 5.67
C LEU A 97 4.64 -7.16 5.12
N THR A 98 4.75 -8.33 4.51
CA THR A 98 6.02 -8.84 3.96
C THR A 98 6.28 -8.43 2.52
N ASP A 99 5.28 -7.89 1.83
CA ASP A 99 5.45 -7.49 0.44
C ASP A 99 6.44 -6.32 0.33
N PRO A 100 7.35 -6.37 -0.66
CA PRO A 100 8.31 -5.30 -0.88
C PRO A 100 7.61 -4.06 -1.44
N VAL A 101 8.01 -2.89 -0.93
CA VAL A 101 7.61 -1.61 -1.53
C VAL A 101 8.56 -1.31 -2.70
N PRO A 102 8.04 -0.87 -3.86
CA PRO A 102 8.88 -0.46 -4.99
C PRO A 102 9.90 0.61 -4.61
N ASP A 103 11.05 0.60 -5.29
CA ASP A 103 12.04 1.66 -5.15
C ASP A 103 11.50 2.97 -5.73
N HIS A 104 11.88 4.09 -5.12
CA HIS A 104 11.43 5.42 -5.53
C HIS A 104 11.78 5.76 -6.98
N SER A 105 12.85 5.17 -7.54
CA SER A 105 13.23 5.34 -8.95
C SER A 105 12.19 4.80 -9.94
N THR A 106 11.20 4.04 -9.48
CA THR A 106 10.07 3.61 -10.31
C THR A 106 9.23 4.80 -10.80
N PHE A 107 9.22 5.91 -10.06
CA PHE A 107 8.40 7.09 -10.36
C PHE A 107 9.14 8.15 -11.18
N SER A 108 10.47 8.01 -11.39
CA SER A 108 11.36 9.03 -11.97
C SER A 108 12.12 8.54 -13.20
#